data_AF-A0A1Q3UNE6-F1
#
_entry.id   AF-A0A1Q3UNE6-F1
#
_cell.length_a   1.000
_cell.length_b   1.000
_cell.length_c   1.000
_cell.angle_alpha   90.00
_cell.angle_beta   90.00
_cell.angle_gamma   90.00
#
_symmetry.space_group_name_H-M   'P 1'
#
loop_
_entity.id
_entity.type
_entity.pdbx_description
1 polymer ?
#
loop_
_entity_poly.entity_id
_entity_poly.type
_entity_poly.pdbx_seq_one_letter_code
_entity_poly.pdbx_strand_id
1 'polypeptide(L)'
;MSDVVVTTQPDLAEKRLGLVLVEDRVGHYPEFRDFFTRTFRLDEIGLAEPGYVSAPSGEVYALIFLGRSGEPFPSGVEIHAVVDALEPLEEATVDRDLWAILGWMIDGVGAPWSREALQRTGALYRIPAVGPAPVSREGAR
;
A
#
# COMPACT_ATOMS: atom_id res chain seq x y z
N MET A 1 -14.96 -0.81 -1.24
CA MET A 1 -13.98 -1.90 -1.34
C MET A 1 -12.80 -1.34 -2.12
N SER A 2 -11.56 -1.54 -1.67
CA SER A 2 -10.41 -1.26 -2.53
C SER A 2 -10.26 -2.39 -3.53
N ASP A 3 -10.26 -2.07 -4.82
CA ASP A 3 -10.06 -3.03 -5.92
C ASP A 3 -8.58 -3.47 -6.05
N VAL A 4 -7.86 -3.48 -4.93
CA VAL A 4 -6.46 -3.92 -4.85
C VAL A 4 -6.44 -5.44 -4.73
N VAL A 5 -5.70 -6.09 -5.61
CA VAL A 5 -5.65 -7.55 -5.72
C VAL A 5 -4.20 -8.01 -5.63
N VAL A 6 -3.92 -8.98 -4.76
CA VAL A 6 -2.62 -9.66 -4.73
C VAL A 6 -2.46 -10.46 -6.02
N THR A 7 -1.33 -10.27 -6.69
CA THR A 7 -1.01 -10.91 -7.97
C THR A 7 0.33 -11.61 -7.88
N THR A 8 0.64 -12.43 -8.88
CA THR A 8 1.98 -13.01 -9.06
C THR A 8 2.92 -11.98 -9.67
N GLN A 9 4.22 -12.27 -9.66
CA GLN A 9 5.20 -11.45 -10.34
C GLN A 9 4.79 -11.21 -11.82
N PRO A 10 4.70 -9.94 -12.27
CA PRO A 10 4.46 -9.62 -13.68
C PRO A 10 5.71 -9.90 -14.52
N ASP A 11 5.58 -9.79 -15.85
CA ASP A 11 6.77 -9.71 -16.68
C ASP A 11 7.53 -8.40 -16.38
N LEU A 12 8.79 -8.54 -15.99
CA LEU A 12 9.67 -7.43 -15.63
C LEU A 12 10.62 -7.05 -16.76
N ALA A 13 10.56 -7.75 -17.91
CA ALA A 13 11.30 -7.33 -19.09
C ALA A 13 10.92 -5.89 -19.45
N GLU A 14 11.94 -5.04 -19.65
CA GLU A 14 11.76 -3.63 -20.02
C GLU A 14 10.98 -2.79 -18.98
N LYS A 15 10.85 -3.27 -17.73
CA LYS A 15 10.28 -2.52 -16.62
C LYS A 15 11.36 -1.93 -15.72
N ARG A 16 11.00 -0.88 -14.99
CA ARG A 16 11.75 -0.35 -13.85
C ARG A 16 10.86 -0.25 -12.62
N LEU A 17 11.50 -0.23 -11.45
CA LEU A 17 10.84 0.05 -10.18
C LEU A 17 10.97 1.52 -9.85
N GLY A 18 9.84 2.22 -9.71
CA GLY A 18 9.78 3.59 -9.21
C GLY A 18 9.33 3.59 -7.75
N LEU A 19 10.22 3.99 -6.84
CA LEU A 19 9.88 4.07 -5.42
C LEU A 19 8.77 5.09 -5.16
N VAL A 20 7.70 4.68 -4.46
CA VAL A 20 6.56 5.55 -4.12
C VAL A 20 6.34 5.71 -2.62
N LEU A 21 6.70 4.72 -1.80
CA LEU A 21 6.58 4.81 -0.34
C LEU A 21 7.63 3.93 0.35
N VAL A 22 8.17 4.43 1.45
CA VAL A 22 9.00 3.67 2.40
C VAL A 22 8.33 3.75 3.76
N GLU A 23 7.98 2.60 4.34
CA GLU A 23 7.61 2.45 5.74
C GLU A 23 8.65 1.58 6.43
N ASP A 24 9.46 2.20 7.27
CA ASP A 24 10.69 1.60 7.77
C ASP A 24 10.48 0.86 9.10
N ARG A 25 9.28 0.97 9.70
CA ARG A 25 8.91 0.38 10.99
C ARG A 25 7.51 -0.23 10.93
N VAL A 26 7.23 -1.03 9.91
CA VAL A 26 5.93 -1.71 9.75
C VAL A 26 5.55 -2.56 10.97
N GLY A 27 6.55 -3.12 11.67
CA GLY A 27 6.38 -3.88 12.90
C GLY A 27 6.18 -3.06 14.17
N HIS A 28 6.13 -1.71 14.10
CA HIS A 28 5.79 -0.86 15.23
C HIS A 28 4.42 -1.23 15.81
N TYR A 29 3.50 -1.60 14.93
CA TYR A 29 2.23 -2.21 15.24
C TYR A 29 2.23 -3.65 14.68
N PRO A 30 2.30 -4.69 15.54
CA PRO A 30 2.45 -6.08 15.11
C PRO A 30 1.43 -6.55 14.08
N GLU A 31 0.20 -6.06 14.16
CA GLU A 31 -0.91 -6.43 13.28
C GLU A 31 -0.66 -6.10 11.79
N PHE A 32 0.13 -5.06 11.49
CA PHE A 32 0.53 -4.74 10.12
C PHE A 32 1.55 -5.73 9.58
N ARG A 33 2.54 -6.09 10.42
CA ARG A 33 3.49 -7.15 10.09
C ARG A 33 2.76 -8.46 9.83
N ASP A 34 1.85 -8.85 10.73
CA ASP A 34 1.11 -10.10 10.63
C ASP A 34 0.21 -10.12 9.38
N PHE A 35 -0.37 -8.98 9.01
CA PHE A 35 -1.10 -8.83 7.75
C PHE A 35 -0.21 -9.12 6.54
N PHE A 36 0.96 -8.48 6.43
CA PHE A 36 1.86 -8.72 5.30
C PHE A 36 2.42 -10.15 5.28
N THR A 37 2.82 -10.68 6.44
CA THR A 37 3.34 -12.04 6.57
C THR A 37 2.34 -13.06 6.06
N ARG A 38 1.08 -12.94 6.47
CA ARG A 38 0.01 -13.85 6.03
C ARG A 38 -0.38 -13.64 4.57
N THR A 39 -0.42 -12.39 4.11
CA THR A 39 -0.85 -12.05 2.74
C THR A 39 0.14 -12.51 1.69
N PHE A 40 1.44 -12.41 1.97
CA PHE A 40 2.51 -12.76 1.04
C PHE A 40 3.31 -14.01 1.47
N ARG A 41 2.79 -14.79 2.43
CA ARG A 41 3.41 -16.03 2.95
C ARG A 41 4.88 -15.86 3.31
N LEU A 42 5.20 -14.75 3.99
CA LEU A 42 6.58 -14.35 4.26
C LEU A 42 7.33 -15.32 5.20
N ASP A 43 6.61 -16.14 5.98
CA ASP A 43 7.21 -17.21 6.78
C ASP A 43 7.76 -18.36 5.92
N GLU A 44 7.26 -18.53 4.70
CA GLU A 44 7.66 -19.58 3.77
C GLU A 44 8.61 -19.04 2.68
N ILE A 45 8.27 -17.87 2.13
CA ILE A 45 8.95 -17.26 1.00
C ILE A 45 10.12 -16.36 1.47
N GLY A 46 10.00 -15.77 2.65
CA GLY A 46 11.02 -14.88 3.22
C GLY A 46 11.34 -13.70 2.29
N LEU A 47 12.62 -13.59 1.92
CA LEU A 47 13.17 -12.56 1.03
C LEU A 47 13.35 -13.06 -0.42
N ALA A 48 12.83 -14.24 -0.77
CA ALA A 48 13.08 -14.85 -2.08
C ALA A 48 12.44 -14.06 -3.23
N GLU A 49 11.28 -13.45 -3.01
CA GLU A 49 10.57 -12.64 -3.99
C GLU A 49 9.77 -11.50 -3.32
N PRO A 50 9.55 -10.37 -4.01
CA PRO A 50 8.65 -9.33 -3.54
C PRO A 50 7.18 -9.79 -3.55
N GLY A 51 6.35 -9.10 -2.77
CA GLY A 51 4.90 -9.15 -2.97
C GLY A 51 4.49 -8.30 -4.18
N TYR A 52 3.43 -8.67 -4.88
CA TYR A 52 2.86 -7.85 -5.96
C TYR A 52 1.37 -7.62 -5.75
N VAL A 53 0.92 -6.40 -6.06
CA VAL A 53 -0.50 -6.05 -6.08
C VAL A 53 -0.84 -5.29 -7.35
N SER A 54 -2.02 -5.55 -7.91
CA SER A 54 -2.64 -4.70 -8.93
C SER A 54 -3.54 -3.67 -8.25
N ALA A 55 -3.41 -2.41 -8.64
CA ALA A 55 -4.22 -1.30 -8.13
C ALA A 55 -5.43 -1.02 -9.04
N PRO A 56 -6.40 -0.18 -8.61
CA PRO A 56 -7.61 0.10 -9.39
C PRO A 56 -7.35 0.74 -10.77
N SER A 57 -6.21 1.41 -10.96
CA SER A 57 -5.77 1.92 -12.26
C SER A 57 -5.40 0.82 -13.27
N GLY A 58 -5.13 -0.41 -12.80
CA GLY A 58 -4.50 -1.48 -13.57
C GLY A 58 -2.99 -1.56 -13.41
N GLU A 59 -2.36 -0.55 -12.79
CA GLU A 59 -0.92 -0.55 -12.52
C GLU A 59 -0.54 -1.62 -11.47
N VAL A 60 0.68 -2.14 -11.58
CA VAL A 60 1.23 -3.13 -10.66
C VAL A 60 2.24 -2.48 -9.74
N TYR A 61 2.17 -2.82 -8.46
CA TYR A 61 3.09 -2.36 -7.44
C TYR A 61 3.83 -3.55 -6.81
N ALA A 62 5.14 -3.42 -6.67
CA ALA A 62 5.99 -4.34 -5.94
C ALA A 62 6.10 -3.88 -4.47
N LEU A 63 5.86 -4.79 -3.54
CA LEU A 63 6.06 -4.61 -2.11
C LEU A 63 7.34 -5.36 -1.72
N ILE A 64 8.41 -4.61 -1.49
CA ILE A 64 9.71 -5.13 -1.09
C ILE A 64 9.80 -5.12 0.43
N PHE A 65 9.91 -6.29 1.03
CA PHE A 65 9.96 -6.45 2.47
C PHE A 65 11.39 -6.36 2.99
N LEU A 66 11.59 -5.54 4.03
CA LEU A 66 12.90 -5.28 4.61
C LEU A 66 13.07 -6.12 5.89
N GLY A 67 14.26 -6.69 6.06
CA GLY A 67 14.71 -7.31 7.29
C GLY A 67 15.77 -6.47 7.99
N ARG A 68 15.70 -6.38 9.32
CA ARG A 68 16.72 -5.75 10.17
C ARG A 68 17.22 -6.73 11.20
N SER A 69 18.54 -6.72 11.43
CA SER A 69 19.15 -7.60 12.42
C SER A 69 18.56 -7.31 13.81
N GLY A 70 18.12 -8.36 14.50
CA GLY A 70 17.51 -8.26 15.84
C GLY A 70 16.03 -7.90 15.86
N GLU A 71 15.38 -7.71 14.71
CA GLU A 71 13.94 -7.43 14.60
C GLU A 71 13.20 -8.57 13.89
N PRO A 72 11.94 -8.86 14.26
CA PRO A 72 11.10 -9.80 13.51
C PRO A 72 10.84 -9.31 12.08
N PHE A 73 10.84 -10.23 11.12
CA PHE A 73 10.55 -9.94 9.71
C PHE A 73 9.04 -9.92 9.40
N PRO A 74 8.55 -9.02 8.53
CA PRO A 74 9.23 -7.83 8.02
C PRO A 74 9.35 -6.71 9.06
N SER A 75 10.50 -6.03 9.05
CA SER A 75 10.73 -4.81 9.84
C SER A 75 10.26 -3.55 9.13
N GLY A 76 10.23 -3.57 7.80
CA GLY A 76 9.74 -2.48 6.95
C GLY A 76 9.24 -2.98 5.59
N VAL A 77 8.63 -2.08 4.82
CA VAL A 77 8.15 -2.33 3.47
C VAL A 77 8.42 -1.10 2.59
N GLU A 78 8.92 -1.36 1.39
CA GLU A 78 8.97 -0.37 0.32
C GLU A 78 7.91 -0.71 -0.73
N ILE A 79 7.19 0.29 -1.20
CA ILE A 79 6.23 0.15 -2.29
C ILE A 79 6.84 0.83 -3.52
N HIS A 80 6.89 0.08 -4.62
CA HIS A 80 7.43 0.54 -5.90
C HIS A 80 6.38 0.34 -6.99
N ALA A 81 6.14 1.35 -7.81
CA ALA A 81 5.38 1.21 -9.06
C ALA A 81 6.23 0.44 -10.08
N VAL A 82 5.66 -0.58 -10.72
CA VAL A 82 6.28 -1.32 -11.84
C VAL A 82 5.91 -0.61 -13.13
N VAL A 83 6.83 0.16 -13.70
CA VAL A 83 6.56 1.01 -14.87
C VAL A 83 7.46 0.67 -16.03
N ASP A 84 7.03 1.02 -17.25
CA ASP A 84 7.87 0.90 -18.43
C ASP A 84 9.17 1.70 -18.26
N ALA A 85 10.29 1.12 -18.66
CA ALA A 85 11.63 1.59 -18.28
C ALA A 85 11.90 3.07 -18.65
N LEU A 86 11.25 3.59 -19.68
CA LEU A 86 11.43 4.95 -20.17
C LEU A 86 10.27 5.90 -19.84
N GLU A 87 9.16 5.38 -19.32
CA GLU A 87 7.98 6.18 -19.05
C GLU A 87 8.08 6.86 -17.66
N PRO A 88 7.67 8.13 -17.54
CA PRO A 88 7.57 8.80 -16.25
C PRO A 88 6.44 8.20 -15.41
N LEU A 89 6.50 8.42 -14.09
CA LEU A 89 5.38 8.10 -13.22
C LEU A 89 4.26 9.13 -13.44
N GLU A 90 3.03 8.67 -13.63
CA GLU A 90 1.86 9.55 -13.62
C GLU A 90 1.45 9.80 -12.17
N GLU A 91 1.85 10.96 -11.63
CA GLU A 91 1.75 11.27 -10.19
C GLU A 91 0.31 11.13 -9.66
N ALA A 92 -0.70 11.59 -10.40
CA ALA A 92 -2.08 11.56 -9.93
C ALA A 92 -2.63 10.12 -9.83
N THR A 93 -2.17 9.23 -10.71
CA THR A 93 -2.49 7.80 -10.68
C THR A 93 -1.78 7.12 -9.53
N VAL A 94 -0.48 7.37 -9.36
CA VAL A 94 0.31 6.85 -8.23
C VAL A 94 -0.30 7.25 -6.89
N ASP A 95 -0.67 8.52 -6.72
CA ASP A 95 -1.31 9.00 -5.49
C ASP A 95 -2.62 8.28 -5.19
N ARG A 96 -3.45 8.07 -6.23
CA ARG A 96 -4.75 7.39 -6.10
C ARG A 96 -4.57 5.92 -5.74
N ASP A 97 -3.65 5.25 -6.41
CA ASP A 97 -3.38 3.83 -6.19
C ASP A 97 -2.71 3.59 -4.85
N LEU A 98 -1.74 4.42 -4.46
CA LEU A 98 -1.10 4.34 -3.16
C LEU A 98 -2.14 4.50 -2.05
N TRP A 99 -3.08 5.44 -2.19
CA TRP A 99 -4.19 5.57 -1.25
C TRP A 99 -5.09 4.33 -1.22
N ALA A 100 -5.35 3.71 -2.38
CA ALA A 100 -6.11 2.47 -2.46
C ALA A 100 -5.39 1.30 -1.76
N ILE A 101 -4.06 1.19 -1.93
CA ILE A 101 -3.20 0.19 -1.29
C ILE A 101 -3.18 0.39 0.24
N LEU A 102 -3.02 1.63 0.71
CA LEU A 102 -3.11 1.94 2.15
C LEU A 102 -4.47 1.55 2.72
N GLY A 103 -5.55 1.85 2.00
CA GLY A 103 -6.89 1.43 2.40
C GLY A 103 -7.05 -0.08 2.42
N TRP A 104 -6.54 -0.79 1.42
CA TRP A 104 -6.55 -2.25 1.35
C TRP A 104 -5.83 -2.88 2.55
N MET A 105 -4.65 -2.34 2.90
CA MET A 105 -3.91 -2.73 4.08
C MET A 105 -4.72 -2.50 5.36
N ILE A 106 -5.32 -1.31 5.53
CA ILE A 106 -6.13 -0.98 6.71
C ILE A 106 -7.35 -1.91 6.85
N ASP A 107 -8.05 -2.21 5.75
CA ASP A 107 -9.16 -3.16 5.76
C ASP A 107 -8.69 -4.58 6.12
N GLY A 108 -7.51 -4.98 5.64
CA GLY A 108 -6.94 -6.30 5.88
C GLY A 108 -6.35 -6.51 7.28
N VAL A 109 -5.88 -5.43 7.91
CA VAL A 109 -5.46 -5.42 9.32
C VAL A 109 -6.68 -5.44 10.25
N GLY A 110 -7.69 -4.62 9.95
CA GLY A 110 -8.93 -4.53 10.74
C GLY A 110 -8.79 -3.73 12.04
N ALA A 111 -9.78 -3.88 12.94
CA ALA A 111 -9.87 -3.08 14.17
C ALA A 111 -8.59 -3.15 15.03
N PRO A 112 -8.17 -2.04 15.67
CA PRO A 112 -8.88 -0.76 15.80
C PRO A 112 -8.75 0.17 14.58
N TRP A 113 -8.03 -0.26 13.55
CA TRP A 113 -7.84 0.51 12.33
C TRP A 113 -9.09 0.47 11.45
N SER A 114 -9.44 1.60 10.87
CA SER A 114 -10.61 1.68 10.00
C SER A 114 -10.35 2.55 8.80
N ARG A 115 -10.93 2.16 7.67
CA ARG A 115 -10.90 2.96 6.44
C ARG A 115 -11.48 4.35 6.65
N GLU A 116 -12.49 4.48 7.52
CA GLU A 116 -13.05 5.78 7.88
C GLU A 116 -12.01 6.67 8.59
N ALA A 117 -11.24 6.12 9.53
CA ALA A 117 -10.16 6.86 10.17
C ALA A 117 -9.09 7.28 9.15
N LEU A 118 -8.69 6.38 8.24
CA LEU A 118 -7.78 6.70 7.16
C LEU A 118 -8.32 7.85 6.27
N GLN A 119 -9.59 7.78 5.87
CA GLN A 119 -10.23 8.83 5.05
C GLN A 119 -10.29 10.18 5.77
N ARG A 120 -10.64 10.20 7.06
CA ARG A 120 -10.64 11.43 7.86
C ARG A 120 -9.24 12.04 7.98
N THR A 121 -8.24 11.20 8.23
CA THR A 121 -6.82 11.60 8.25
C THR A 121 -6.41 12.19 6.90
N GLY A 122 -6.72 11.51 5.81
CA GLY A 122 -6.40 11.97 4.47
C GLY A 122 -7.05 13.31 4.12
N ALA A 123 -8.32 13.51 4.50
CA ALA A 123 -9.01 14.78 4.32
C ALA A 123 -8.40 15.91 5.17
N LEU A 124 -8.01 15.61 6.41
CA LEU A 124 -7.33 16.56 7.30
C LEU A 124 -6.02 17.06 6.70
N TYR A 125 -5.24 16.14 6.12
CA TYR A 125 -3.98 16.46 5.44
C TYR A 125 -4.14 16.90 3.98
N ARG A 126 -5.38 17.01 3.48
CA ARG A 126 -5.72 17.41 2.11
C ARG A 126 -5.03 16.56 1.05
N ILE A 127 -4.98 15.24 1.28
CA ILE A 127 -4.45 14.28 0.31
C ILE A 127 -5.32 14.33 -0.96
N PRO A 128 -4.75 14.60 -2.15
CA PRO A 128 -5.53 14.76 -3.39
C PRO A 128 -6.44 13.57 -3.72
N ALA A 129 -5.98 12.36 -3.43
CA ALA A 129 -6.69 11.10 -3.71
C ALA A 129 -7.98 10.89 -2.88
N VAL A 130 -8.18 11.62 -1.78
CA VAL A 130 -9.31 11.44 -0.86
C VAL A 130 -10.56 12.19 -1.30
N GLY A 131 -10.39 13.23 -2.13
CA GLY A 131 -11.44 14.21 -2.38
C GLY A 131 -11.79 15.03 -1.12
N PRO A 132 -12.67 16.03 -1.24
CA PRO A 132 -13.11 16.79 -0.07
C PRO A 132 -13.92 15.90 0.88
N ALA A 133 -13.73 16.09 2.19
CA ALA A 133 -14.54 15.43 3.21
C ALA A 133 -16.05 15.68 2.92
N PRO A 134 -16.92 14.68 3.08
CA PRO A 134 -18.35 14.90 2.97
C PRO A 134 -18.76 15.96 3.99
N VAL A 135 -19.37 17.04 3.51
CA VAL A 135 -19.93 18.08 4.38
C VAL A 135 -21.04 17.43 5.18
N SER A 136 -20.84 17.31 6.50
CA SER A 136 -21.88 16.83 7.40
C SER A 136 -23.07 17.79 7.28
N ARG A 137 -24.16 17.34 6.67
CA ARG A 137 -25.44 18.08 6.67
C ARG A 137 -26.10 17.95 8.05
N GLU A 138 -25.45 18.45 9.08
CA GLU A 138 -26.12 18.76 10.36
C GLU A 138 -26.32 20.26 10.41
N GLY A 139 -27.57 20.71 10.23
CA GLY A 139 -27.91 22.12 10.41
C GLY A 139 -28.99 22.72 9.50
N ALA A 140 -29.77 21.94 8.75
CA ALA A 140 -30.99 22.44 8.13
C ALA A 140 -32.22 21.89 8.86
N ARG A 141 -32.63 22.59 9.92
CA ARG A 141 -34.00 22.58 10.44
C ARG A 141 -34.55 23.99 10.31
#